data_AF-A0A6I7PJE2-F1
#
_entry.id   AF-A0A6I7PJE2-F1
#
_cell.length_a   1.000
_cell.length_b   1.000
_cell.length_c   1.000
_cell.angle_alpha   90.00
_cell.angle_beta   90.00
_cell.angle_gamma   90.00
#
_symmetry.space_group_name_H-M   'P 1'
#
loop_
_entity.id
_entity.type
_entity.pdbx_description
1 polymer ?
#
loop_
_entity_poly.entity_id
_entity_poly.type
_entity_poly.pdbx_seq_one_letter_code
_entity_poly.pdbx_strand_id
1 'polypeptide(L)'
;MIRVRRYSDPFVAEQAAQWLRSHGVPAEVVGHHVQSALPIAGLKFTQLDVVVPIAAQKAEALRLLEEFDETPAVLDEDWETGSAPDLSLLDAGAFDAPCPSCGSALPLDAALAWCPSCGEGVDVVEVLVSRHGPEALAGCYAEEAAPGGREARGLDPVSFAGPCPSCGGTLAGMPVRGRCTRCGALYDKDEILRRGAR
;
A
#
# COMPACT_ATOMS: atom_id res chain seq x y z
N MET A 1 -2.51 3.61 28.24
CA MET A 1 -2.17 2.41 27.44
C MET A 1 -1.91 1.25 28.38
N ILE A 2 -2.58 0.13 28.17
CA ILE A 2 -2.51 -1.08 29.01
C ILE A 2 -2.12 -2.23 28.11
N ARG A 3 -1.03 -2.92 28.47
CA ARG A 3 -0.56 -4.10 27.73
C ARG A 3 -1.55 -5.26 27.90
N VAL A 4 -1.98 -5.82 26.78
CA VAL A 4 -2.84 -7.01 26.74
C VAL A 4 -2.03 -8.27 26.44
N ARG A 5 -1.15 -8.23 25.45
CA ARG A 5 -0.30 -9.38 25.08
C ARG A 5 1.05 -8.91 24.52
N ARG A 6 2.01 -9.83 24.49
CA ARG A 6 3.35 -9.63 23.97
C ARG A 6 3.64 -10.66 22.89
N TYR A 7 4.16 -10.20 21.76
CA TYR A 7 4.53 -11.02 20.62
C TYR A 7 6.03 -10.86 20.32
N SER A 8 6.63 -11.91 19.76
CA SER A 8 8.02 -11.90 19.28
C SER A 8 8.14 -11.49 17.81
N ASP A 9 7.04 -11.62 17.08
CA ASP A 9 6.94 -11.39 15.64
C ASP A 9 6.13 -10.11 15.34
N PRO A 10 6.67 -9.18 14.52
CA PRO A 10 5.99 -7.93 14.20
C PRO A 10 4.73 -8.09 13.37
N PHE A 11 4.71 -9.06 12.46
CA PHE A 11 3.57 -9.30 11.61
C PHE A 11 2.40 -9.86 12.42
N VAL A 12 2.68 -10.81 13.32
CA VAL A 12 1.65 -11.36 14.24
C VAL A 12 1.14 -10.28 15.20
N ALA A 13 2.02 -9.42 15.72
CA ALA A 13 1.62 -8.32 16.61
C ALA A 13 0.65 -7.34 15.92
N GLU A 14 0.91 -7.00 14.66
CA GLU A 14 0.06 -6.08 13.90
C GLU A 14 -1.27 -6.73 13.50
N GLN A 15 -1.26 -7.99 13.09
CA GLN A 15 -2.50 -8.74 12.83
C GLN A 15 -3.38 -8.83 14.08
N ALA A 16 -2.79 -9.14 15.24
CA ALA A 16 -3.51 -9.18 16.51
C ALA A 16 -4.12 -7.82 16.86
N ALA A 17 -3.39 -6.72 16.64
CA ALA A 17 -3.91 -5.37 16.84
C ALA A 17 -5.02 -5.02 15.84
N GLN A 18 -4.89 -5.42 14.56
CA GLN A 18 -5.93 -5.24 13.54
C GLN A 18 -7.19 -6.03 13.86
N TRP A 19 -7.06 -7.27 14.33
CA TRP A 19 -8.18 -8.11 14.78
C TRP A 19 -8.96 -7.45 15.92
N LEU A 20 -8.27 -6.89 16.90
CA LEU A 20 -8.92 -6.12 17.97
C LEU A 20 -9.69 -4.91 17.40
N ARG A 21 -9.07 -4.16 16.48
CA ARG A 21 -9.68 -2.99 15.86
C ARG A 21 -10.91 -3.33 15.03
N SER A 22 -10.90 -4.45 14.28
CA SER A 22 -12.07 -4.89 13.50
C SER A 22 -13.26 -5.26 14.37
N HIS A 23 -13.01 -5.65 15.63
CA HIS A 23 -14.02 -5.93 16.66
C HIS A 23 -14.35 -4.71 17.55
N GLY A 24 -13.92 -3.50 17.14
CA GLY A 24 -14.24 -2.25 17.85
C GLY A 24 -13.39 -1.98 19.09
N VAL A 25 -12.34 -2.76 19.34
CA VAL A 25 -11.38 -2.51 20.42
C VAL A 25 -10.18 -1.73 19.86
N PRO A 26 -10.01 -0.44 20.18
CA PRO A 26 -8.84 0.31 19.75
C PRO A 26 -7.57 -0.34 20.34
N ALA A 27 -6.63 -0.71 19.47
CA ALA A 27 -5.38 -1.35 19.85
C ALA A 27 -4.22 -0.83 19.00
N GLU A 28 -3.05 -0.72 19.64
CA GLU A 28 -1.79 -0.27 19.05
C GLU A 28 -0.66 -1.24 19.38
N VAL A 29 0.34 -1.32 18.51
CA VAL A 29 1.59 -2.07 18.76
C VAL A 29 2.67 -1.10 19.22
N VAL A 30 3.24 -1.35 20.39
CA VAL A 30 4.32 -0.53 20.97
C VAL A 30 5.57 -1.38 21.13
N GLY A 31 6.75 -0.80 20.85
CA GLY A 31 8.04 -1.47 20.99
C GLY A 31 8.98 -1.34 19.79
N HIS A 32 8.49 -0.82 18.65
CA HIS A 32 9.31 -0.61 17.45
C HIS A 32 10.50 0.35 17.66
N HIS A 33 10.41 1.29 18.61
CA HIS A 33 11.39 2.37 18.74
C HIS A 33 12.55 2.12 19.71
N VAL A 34 12.51 1.07 20.54
CA VAL A 34 13.59 0.83 21.52
C VAL A 34 14.80 0.15 20.86
N GLN A 35 14.62 -0.50 19.71
CA GLN A 35 15.69 -1.22 19.01
C GLN A 35 16.52 -0.35 18.07
N SER A 36 15.96 0.71 17.51
CA SER A 36 16.69 1.58 16.59
C SER A 36 17.71 2.49 17.29
N ALA A 37 17.64 2.64 18.61
CA ALA A 37 18.49 3.55 19.38
C ALA A 37 19.77 2.92 19.96
N LEU A 38 19.86 1.59 20.10
CA LEU A 38 21.00 0.93 20.75
C LEU A 38 21.41 -0.35 20.00
N PRO A 39 22.44 -0.28 19.12
CA PRO A 39 22.99 -1.46 18.45
C PRO A 39 23.93 -2.22 19.40
N ILE A 40 23.38 -2.77 20.48
CA ILE A 40 24.15 -3.67 21.36
C ILE A 40 24.11 -5.06 20.72
N ALA A 41 25.26 -5.51 20.24
CA ALA A 41 25.45 -6.76 19.53
C ALA A 41 24.91 -7.96 20.33
N GLY A 42 23.91 -8.65 19.77
CA GLY A 42 23.61 -10.05 20.11
C GLY A 42 22.31 -10.35 20.85
N LEU A 43 21.56 -9.36 21.35
CA LEU A 43 20.28 -9.61 22.06
C LEU A 43 19.11 -8.96 21.32
N LYS A 44 18.59 -9.63 20.30
CA LYS A 44 17.35 -9.24 19.60
C LYS A 44 16.14 -9.65 20.44
N PHE A 45 15.83 -8.92 21.50
CA PHE A 45 14.51 -9.04 22.14
C PHE A 45 13.52 -8.19 21.34
N THR A 46 12.98 -8.72 20.24
CA THR A 46 11.84 -8.14 19.51
C THR A 46 10.55 -8.42 20.26
N GLN A 47 10.46 -7.95 21.50
CA GLN A 47 9.20 -8.05 22.25
C GLN A 47 8.35 -6.84 21.92
N LEU A 48 7.29 -7.08 21.17
CA LEU A 48 6.29 -6.10 20.78
C LEU A 48 5.07 -6.27 21.70
N ASP A 49 4.64 -5.18 22.28
CA ASP A 49 3.52 -5.16 23.21
C ASP A 49 2.29 -4.62 22.48
N VAL A 50 1.23 -5.42 22.40
CA VAL A 50 -0.08 -4.94 21.97
C VAL A 50 -0.73 -4.27 23.18
N VAL A 51 -1.15 -3.02 23.01
CA VAL A 51 -1.72 -2.19 24.07
C VAL A 51 -3.10 -1.67 23.67
N VAL A 52 -3.97 -1.51 24.67
CA VAL A 52 -5.27 -0.86 24.52
C VAL A 52 -5.31 0.45 25.33
N PRO A 53 -5.98 1.51 24.87
CA PRO A 53 -6.02 2.79 25.58
C PRO A 53 -6.96 2.75 26.79
N ILE A 54 -8.05 1.97 26.74
CA ILE A 54 -9.14 1.96 27.72
C ILE A 54 -9.09 0.71 28.61
N ALA A 55 -9.00 0.90 29.92
CA ALA A 55 -8.89 -0.20 30.89
C ALA A 55 -10.09 -1.14 30.91
N ALA A 56 -11.30 -0.59 30.76
CA ALA A 56 -12.53 -1.37 30.76
C ALA A 56 -12.59 -2.41 29.62
N GLN A 57 -11.87 -2.18 28.52
CA GLN A 57 -11.84 -3.08 27.37
C GLN A 57 -10.78 -4.19 27.48
N LYS A 58 -9.97 -4.20 28.55
CA LYS A 58 -8.87 -5.18 28.70
C LYS A 58 -9.36 -6.64 28.68
N ALA A 59 -10.45 -6.93 29.39
CA ALA A 59 -10.98 -8.29 29.47
C ALA A 59 -11.49 -8.79 28.11
N GLU A 60 -12.21 -7.92 27.39
CA GLU A 60 -12.69 -8.24 26.04
C GLU A 60 -11.55 -8.38 25.05
N ALA A 61 -10.53 -7.52 25.13
CA ALA A 61 -9.35 -7.62 24.29
C ALA A 61 -8.60 -8.95 24.50
N LEU A 62 -8.48 -9.43 25.74
CA LEU A 62 -7.86 -10.73 26.02
C LEU A 62 -8.67 -11.88 25.43
N ARG A 63 -10.01 -11.85 25.58
CA ARG A 63 -10.91 -12.86 25.00
C ARG A 63 -10.79 -12.92 23.47
N LEU A 64 -10.78 -11.77 22.80
CA LEU A 64 -10.61 -11.68 21.34
C LEU A 64 -9.23 -12.15 20.87
N LEU A 65 -8.19 -11.93 21.66
CA LEU A 65 -6.85 -12.43 21.35
C LEU A 65 -6.71 -13.94 21.57
N GLU A 66 -7.48 -14.55 22.47
CA GLU A 66 -7.58 -16.01 22.58
C GLU A 66 -8.26 -16.59 21.33
N GLU A 67 -9.36 -15.99 20.90
CA GLU A 67 -10.06 -16.36 19.66
C GLU A 67 -9.18 -16.21 18.41
N PHE A 68 -8.35 -15.16 18.35
CA PHE A 68 -7.37 -14.96 17.28
C PHE A 68 -6.33 -16.10 17.24
N ASP A 69 -5.80 -16.52 18.39
CA ASP A 69 -4.80 -17.60 18.44
C ASP A 69 -5.40 -18.97 18.05
N GLU A 70 -6.70 -19.16 18.27
CA GLU A 70 -7.44 -20.37 17.90
C GLU A 70 -7.89 -20.39 16.43
N THR A 71 -7.95 -19.22 15.79
CA THR A 71 -8.33 -19.10 14.38
C THR A 71 -7.12 -19.38 13.50
N PRO A 72 -7.08 -20.49 12.74
CA PRO A 72 -5.99 -20.73 11.81
C PRO A 72 -5.94 -19.60 10.79
N ALA A 73 -4.74 -19.07 10.51
CA ALA A 73 -4.55 -18.09 9.45
C ALA A 73 -5.03 -18.71 8.13
N VAL A 74 -6.17 -18.24 7.64
CA VAL A 74 -6.63 -18.53 6.29
C VAL A 74 -5.74 -17.68 5.38
N LEU A 75 -4.72 -18.31 4.81
CA LEU A 75 -4.08 -17.77 3.63
C LEU A 75 -5.13 -17.95 2.54
N ASP A 76 -5.72 -16.88 1.99
CA ASP A 76 -6.58 -17.11 0.82
C ASP A 76 -5.65 -17.64 -0.28
N GLU A 77 -5.91 -18.86 -0.72
CA GLU A 77 -5.17 -19.52 -1.79
C GLU A 77 -5.22 -18.70 -3.10
N ASP A 78 -6.15 -17.74 -3.19
CA ASP A 78 -6.38 -16.87 -4.33
C ASP A 78 -5.57 -15.55 -4.32
N TRP A 79 -4.71 -15.29 -3.31
CA TRP A 79 -3.90 -14.05 -3.27
C TRP A 79 -2.94 -13.93 -4.46
N GLU A 80 -2.42 -15.05 -4.97
CA GLU A 80 -1.57 -15.05 -6.17
C GLU A 80 -2.39 -14.77 -7.44
N THR A 81 -3.61 -15.30 -7.50
CA THR A 81 -4.51 -15.14 -8.66
C THR A 81 -5.04 -13.72 -8.80
N GLY A 82 -5.32 -13.04 -7.68
CA GLY A 82 -5.79 -11.64 -7.68
C GLY A 82 -4.73 -10.62 -8.10
N SER A 83 -3.45 -10.99 -8.06
CA SER A 83 -2.31 -10.11 -8.38
C SER A 83 -1.83 -10.24 -9.84
N ALA A 84 -2.42 -11.14 -10.63
CA ALA A 84 -2.00 -11.36 -12.00
C ALA A 84 -2.47 -10.23 -12.94
N PRO A 85 -1.62 -9.72 -13.85
CA PRO A 85 -2.00 -8.68 -14.80
C PRO A 85 -3.00 -9.21 -15.84
N ASP A 86 -4.05 -8.46 -16.11
CA ASP A 86 -4.98 -8.73 -17.20
C ASP A 86 -4.38 -8.29 -18.54
N LEU A 87 -3.73 -9.24 -19.21
CA LEU A 87 -3.10 -9.01 -20.51
C LEU A 87 -4.11 -8.76 -21.64
N SER A 88 -5.40 -9.02 -21.43
CA SER A 88 -6.44 -8.72 -22.44
C SER A 88 -6.63 -7.22 -22.66
N LEU A 89 -6.13 -6.38 -21.75
CA LEU A 89 -6.13 -4.93 -21.84
C LEU A 89 -5.02 -4.38 -22.77
N LEU A 90 -4.05 -5.21 -23.16
CA LEU A 90 -2.97 -4.81 -24.07
C LEU A 90 -3.45 -4.82 -25.52
N ASP A 91 -2.96 -3.86 -26.30
CA ASP A 91 -3.12 -3.87 -27.75
C ASP A 91 -2.20 -4.94 -28.37
N ALA A 92 -2.77 -6.04 -28.85
CA ALA A 92 -2.06 -7.12 -29.51
C ALA A 92 -1.27 -6.69 -30.77
N GLY A 93 -1.60 -5.54 -31.36
CA GLY A 93 -0.84 -4.96 -32.47
C GLY A 93 0.42 -4.21 -32.02
N ALA A 94 0.43 -3.67 -30.81
CA ALA A 94 1.55 -2.91 -30.26
C ALA A 94 2.52 -3.79 -29.45
N PHE A 95 2.01 -4.85 -28.83
CA PHE A 95 2.78 -5.72 -27.94
C PHE A 95 2.90 -7.14 -28.51
N ASP A 96 4.09 -7.46 -29.01
CA ASP A 96 4.40 -8.80 -29.49
C ASP A 96 5.17 -9.63 -28.43
N ALA A 97 4.69 -10.85 -28.19
CA ALA A 97 5.29 -11.82 -27.26
C ALA A 97 5.71 -13.10 -28.02
N PRO A 98 6.92 -13.16 -28.62
CA PRO A 98 7.39 -14.37 -29.28
C PRO A 98 7.86 -15.40 -28.26
N CYS A 99 7.62 -16.68 -28.54
CA CYS A 99 8.18 -17.77 -27.74
C CYS A 99 9.72 -17.71 -27.76
N PRO A 100 10.40 -17.76 -26.60
CA PRO A 100 11.85 -17.71 -26.54
C PRO A 100 12.54 -18.90 -27.21
N SER A 101 11.87 -20.05 -27.30
CA SER A 101 12.44 -21.28 -27.87
C SER A 101 12.19 -21.43 -29.37
N CYS A 102 10.97 -21.16 -29.86
CA CYS A 102 10.60 -21.39 -31.27
C CYS A 102 10.26 -20.13 -32.06
N GLY A 103 10.19 -18.96 -31.40
CA GLY A 103 9.89 -17.68 -32.02
C GLY A 103 8.43 -17.48 -32.46
N SER A 104 7.52 -18.45 -32.26
CA SER A 104 6.11 -18.27 -32.62
C SER A 104 5.44 -17.23 -31.72
N ALA A 105 4.55 -16.42 -32.27
CA ALA A 105 3.75 -15.48 -31.48
C ALA A 105 2.90 -16.22 -30.44
N LEU A 106 2.99 -15.79 -29.18
CA LEU A 106 2.19 -16.30 -28.07
C LEU A 106 0.90 -15.47 -27.93
N PRO A 107 -0.22 -16.09 -27.53
CA PRO A 107 -1.40 -15.33 -27.13
C PRO A 107 -1.10 -14.52 -25.87
N LEU A 108 -1.70 -13.32 -25.76
CA LEU A 108 -1.58 -12.44 -24.59
C LEU A 108 -2.48 -12.95 -23.45
N ASP A 109 -2.05 -14.04 -22.81
CA ASP A 109 -2.74 -14.69 -21.70
C ASP A 109 -1.74 -15.00 -20.59
N ALA A 110 -1.96 -14.41 -19.41
CA ALA A 110 -1.08 -14.60 -18.25
C ALA A 110 -1.17 -16.03 -17.66
N ALA A 111 -2.26 -16.76 -17.93
CA ALA A 111 -2.42 -18.14 -17.49
C ALA A 111 -1.71 -19.16 -18.41
N LEU A 112 -1.15 -18.70 -19.54
CA LEU A 112 -0.47 -19.57 -20.49
C LEU A 112 0.90 -20.01 -19.96
N ALA A 113 0.97 -21.24 -19.44
CA ALA A 113 2.21 -21.84 -18.93
C ALA A 113 3.06 -22.57 -19.99
N TRP A 114 2.52 -22.84 -21.19
CA TRP A 114 3.24 -23.57 -22.25
C TRP A 114 2.97 -22.99 -23.64
N CYS A 115 4.00 -22.98 -24.49
CA CYS A 115 3.87 -22.54 -25.87
C CYS A 115 3.02 -23.54 -26.68
N PRO A 116 1.94 -23.10 -27.36
CA PRO A 116 1.08 -24.01 -28.14
C PRO A 116 1.77 -24.58 -29.39
N SER A 117 2.89 -23.98 -29.83
CA SER A 117 3.61 -24.39 -31.03
C SER A 117 4.69 -25.44 -30.75
N CYS A 118 5.47 -25.29 -29.67
CA CYS A 118 6.60 -26.18 -29.37
C CYS A 118 6.46 -26.94 -28.04
N GLY A 119 5.49 -26.60 -27.19
CA GLY A 119 5.26 -27.25 -25.89
C GLY A 119 6.22 -26.83 -24.78
N GLU A 120 7.15 -25.90 -25.04
CA GLU A 120 8.08 -25.42 -24.02
C GLU A 120 7.36 -24.59 -22.96
N GLY A 121 7.80 -24.68 -21.70
CA GLY A 121 7.31 -23.82 -20.62
C GLY A 121 7.56 -22.35 -20.92
N VAL A 122 6.56 -21.51 -20.72
CA VAL A 122 6.66 -20.07 -21.00
C VAL A 122 5.88 -19.27 -19.98
N ASP A 123 6.44 -18.11 -19.62
CA ASP A 123 5.76 -17.05 -18.88
C ASP A 123 5.60 -15.86 -19.84
N VAL A 124 4.36 -15.62 -20.29
CA VAL A 124 4.05 -14.54 -21.24
C VAL A 124 4.33 -13.16 -20.64
N VAL A 125 4.11 -13.01 -19.33
CA VAL A 125 4.36 -11.76 -18.59
C VAL A 125 5.86 -11.47 -18.60
N GLU A 126 6.70 -12.46 -18.26
CA GLU A 126 8.15 -12.33 -18.28
C GLU A 126 8.67 -11.99 -19.69
N VAL A 127 8.11 -12.60 -20.74
CA VAL A 127 8.46 -12.31 -22.14
C VAL A 127 8.15 -10.86 -22.50
N LEU A 128 6.97 -10.36 -22.12
CA LEU A 128 6.57 -8.98 -22.37
C LEU A 128 7.44 -7.98 -21.60
N VAL A 129 7.69 -8.22 -20.31
CA VAL A 129 8.53 -7.36 -19.46
C VAL A 129 9.96 -7.30 -19.98
N SER A 130 10.53 -8.45 -20.38
CA SER A 130 11.90 -8.51 -20.90
C SER A 130 12.08 -7.71 -22.18
N ARG A 131 11.02 -7.54 -22.97
CA ARG A 131 11.07 -6.88 -24.28
C ARG A 131 10.63 -5.42 -24.26
N HIS A 132 9.53 -5.13 -23.58
CA HIS A 132 8.89 -3.81 -23.57
C HIS A 132 9.08 -3.05 -22.25
N GLY A 133 9.63 -3.73 -21.23
CA GLY A 133 9.78 -3.21 -19.88
C GLY A 133 8.53 -3.42 -19.02
N PRO A 134 8.64 -3.27 -17.68
CA PRO A 134 7.49 -3.45 -16.77
C PRO A 134 6.39 -2.40 -16.99
N GLU A 135 6.72 -1.22 -17.52
CA GLU A 135 5.75 -0.15 -17.76
C GLU A 135 4.72 -0.49 -18.83
N ALA A 136 5.01 -1.49 -19.68
CA ALA A 136 4.03 -2.02 -20.63
C ALA A 136 2.81 -2.62 -19.93
N LEU A 137 2.97 -3.15 -18.71
CA LEU A 137 1.91 -3.80 -17.94
C LEU A 137 1.19 -2.85 -16.99
N ALA A 138 1.55 -1.57 -16.93
CA ALA A 138 0.99 -0.63 -15.97
C ALA A 138 -0.55 -0.52 -16.09
N GLY A 139 -1.09 -0.64 -17.30
CA GLY A 139 -2.53 -0.64 -17.56
C GLY A 139 -3.24 -1.98 -17.38
N CYS A 140 -2.50 -3.06 -17.10
CA CYS A 140 -3.04 -4.42 -16.95
C CYS A 140 -3.39 -4.79 -15.52
N TYR A 141 -2.86 -4.07 -14.53
CA TYR A 141 -3.30 -4.24 -13.16
C TYR A 141 -4.64 -3.52 -13.04
N ALA A 142 -5.64 -4.21 -12.49
CA ALA A 142 -6.81 -3.51 -12.00
C ALA A 142 -6.30 -2.38 -11.11
N GLU A 143 -6.76 -1.14 -11.33
CA GLU A 143 -6.70 -0.14 -10.28
C GLU A 143 -7.60 -0.66 -9.15
N GLU A 144 -7.12 -1.66 -8.41
CA GLU A 144 -7.53 -1.85 -7.05
C GLU A 144 -7.21 -0.51 -6.40
N ALA A 145 -8.25 0.31 -6.28
CA ALA A 145 -8.28 1.42 -5.37
C ALA A 145 -7.72 0.89 -4.07
N ALA A 146 -6.42 1.13 -3.83
CA ALA A 146 -5.73 0.61 -2.68
C ALA A 146 -6.63 0.86 -1.47
N PRO A 147 -6.92 -0.12 -0.61
CA PRO A 147 -7.81 0.08 0.55
C PRO A 147 -7.19 0.98 1.66
N GLY A 148 -6.36 1.94 1.26
CA GLY A 148 -5.92 3.12 2.00
C GLY A 148 -5.77 4.38 1.10
N GLY A 149 -5.86 4.24 -0.22
CA GLY A 149 -5.89 5.33 -1.19
C GLY A 149 -7.32 5.77 -1.45
N ARG A 150 -8.01 6.21 -0.39
CA ARG A 150 -9.17 7.09 -0.60
C ARG A 150 -8.58 8.38 -1.16
N GLU A 151 -8.40 8.44 -2.48
CA GLU A 151 -8.28 9.68 -3.22
C GLU A 151 -9.59 10.43 -3.04
N ALA A 152 -9.73 11.02 -1.85
CA ALA A 152 -10.35 12.31 -1.76
C ALA A 152 -9.66 13.13 -2.84
N ARG A 153 -10.40 13.54 -3.85
CA ARG A 153 -10.06 14.67 -4.73
C ARG A 153 -9.91 15.99 -3.94
N GLY A 154 -9.49 15.93 -2.68
CA GLY A 154 -8.94 17.04 -1.94
C GLY A 154 -7.47 17.10 -2.32
N LEU A 155 -7.12 18.08 -3.15
CA LEU A 155 -5.73 18.47 -3.39
C LEU A 155 -4.98 18.46 -2.07
N ASP A 156 -3.89 17.69 -1.98
CA ASP A 156 -3.00 17.72 -0.83
C ASP A 156 -2.43 19.16 -0.70
N PRO A 157 -2.55 19.81 0.46
CA PRO A 157 -1.99 21.15 0.71
C PRO A 157 -0.48 21.24 0.45
N VAL A 158 0.26 20.15 0.63
CA VAL A 158 1.69 20.04 0.36
C VAL A 158 1.96 20.07 -1.14
N SER A 159 1.08 19.43 -1.93
CA SER A 159 1.18 19.35 -3.39
C SER A 159 0.48 20.51 -4.13
N PHE A 160 -0.20 21.41 -3.41
CA PHE A 160 -0.93 22.51 -4.01
C PHE A 160 -0.01 23.51 -4.72
N ALA A 161 -0.28 23.71 -6.01
CA ALA A 161 0.44 24.62 -6.92
C ALA A 161 -0.41 25.84 -7.36
N GLY A 162 -1.54 26.10 -6.71
CA GLY A 162 -2.45 27.17 -7.11
C GLY A 162 -1.95 28.60 -6.81
N PRO A 163 -2.68 29.61 -7.30
CA PRO A 163 -2.27 31.01 -7.20
C PRO A 163 -2.50 31.60 -5.80
N CYS A 164 -1.66 32.55 -5.42
CA CYS A 164 -1.85 33.39 -4.25
C CYS A 164 -3.12 34.25 -4.43
N PRO A 165 -4.05 34.26 -3.46
CA PRO A 165 -5.32 34.98 -3.59
C PRO A 165 -5.15 36.51 -3.67
N SER A 166 -4.02 37.06 -3.21
CA SER A 166 -3.79 38.51 -3.21
C SER A 166 -3.13 39.03 -4.48
N CYS A 167 -2.27 38.26 -5.14
CA CYS A 167 -1.48 38.75 -6.29
C CYS A 167 -1.42 37.80 -7.49
N GLY A 168 -2.04 36.62 -7.40
CA GLY A 168 -2.03 35.61 -8.44
C GLY A 168 -0.69 34.88 -8.66
N GLY A 169 0.36 35.18 -7.87
CA GLY A 169 1.65 34.48 -7.96
C GLY A 169 1.54 33.01 -7.54
N THR A 170 2.28 32.11 -8.19
CA THR A 170 2.26 30.68 -7.87
C THR A 170 2.74 30.40 -6.44
N LEU A 171 2.06 29.46 -5.76
CA LEU A 171 2.47 28.91 -4.46
C LEU A 171 3.07 27.49 -4.58
N ALA A 172 3.43 27.05 -5.79
CA ALA A 172 4.10 25.77 -6.01
C ALA A 172 5.41 25.68 -5.21
N GLY A 173 5.65 24.53 -4.55
CA GLY A 173 6.85 24.29 -3.74
C GLY A 173 6.93 25.10 -2.42
N MET A 174 5.92 25.90 -2.11
CA MET A 174 5.84 26.67 -0.86
C MET A 174 5.27 25.82 0.29
N PRO A 175 5.58 26.11 1.57
CA PRO A 175 4.98 25.41 2.72
C PRO A 175 3.45 25.57 2.77
N VAL A 176 2.78 24.79 3.62
CA VAL A 176 1.30 24.85 3.78
C VAL A 176 0.83 26.22 4.26
N ARG A 177 1.59 26.87 5.16
CA ARG A 177 1.32 28.22 5.66
C ARG A 177 2.56 29.08 5.53
N GLY A 178 2.40 30.34 5.12
CA GLY A 178 3.54 31.26 4.99
C GLY A 178 3.18 32.62 4.40
N ARG A 179 4.22 33.33 3.93
CA ARG A 179 4.08 34.59 3.19
C ARG A 179 4.41 34.38 1.72
N CYS A 180 3.60 34.95 0.82
CA CYS A 180 3.88 34.93 -0.60
C CYS A 180 5.17 35.71 -0.89
N THR A 181 6.13 35.12 -1.60
CA THR A 181 7.40 35.78 -1.94
C THR A 181 7.24 36.95 -2.91
N ARG A 182 6.11 37.02 -3.64
CA ARG A 182 5.83 38.10 -4.59
C ARG A 182 5.19 39.33 -3.94
N CYS A 183 4.26 39.15 -3.01
CA CYS A 183 3.47 40.26 -2.44
C CYS A 183 3.51 40.36 -0.91
N GLY A 184 4.15 39.43 -0.21
CA GLY A 184 4.28 39.44 1.26
C GLY A 184 3.01 39.07 2.04
N ALA A 185 1.87 38.88 1.35
CA ALA A 185 0.61 38.49 1.96
C ALA A 185 0.70 37.10 2.61
N LEU A 186 0.04 36.94 3.75
CA LEU A 186 -0.10 35.64 4.41
C LEU A 186 -1.02 34.74 3.59
N TYR A 187 -0.70 33.46 3.51
CA TYR A 187 -1.53 32.44 2.90
C TYR A 187 -1.56 31.17 3.77
N ASP A 188 -2.65 30.43 3.62
CA ASP A 188 -2.83 29.07 4.13
C ASP A 188 -3.42 28.23 2.99
N LYS A 189 -2.65 27.25 2.50
CA LYS A 189 -3.05 26.38 1.39
C LYS A 189 -4.29 25.55 1.75
N ASP A 190 -4.43 25.15 3.01
CA ASP A 190 -5.63 24.43 3.48
C ASP A 190 -6.88 25.29 3.35
N GLU A 191 -6.75 26.58 3.67
CA GLU A 191 -7.85 27.53 3.62
C GLU A 191 -8.22 27.87 2.17
N ILE A 192 -7.22 28.05 1.31
CA ILE A 192 -7.41 28.30 -0.13
C ILE A 192 -8.15 27.13 -0.78
N LEU A 193 -7.72 25.90 -0.49
CA LEU A 193 -8.35 24.68 -1.00
C LEU A 193 -9.80 24.53 -0.52
N ARG A 194 -10.06 24.82 0.76
CA ARG A 194 -11.42 24.80 1.32
C ARG A 194 -12.36 25.84 0.68
N ARG A 195 -11.83 26.97 0.21
CA ARG A 195 -12.61 28.02 -0.46
C ARG A 195 -12.85 27.73 -1.94
N GLY A 196 -11.91 27.07 -2.63
CA GLY A 196 -12.02 26.72 -4.05
C GLY A 196 -12.89 25.50 -4.35
N ALA A 197 -13.25 24.69 -3.34
CA ALA A 197 -14.09 23.51 -3.48
C ALA A 197 -15.61 23.78 -3.38
N ARG A 198 -16.05 25.04 -3.51
CA ARG A 198 -17.45 25.46 -3.50
C ARG A 198 -17.89 26.02 -4.84
#